data_AF-A0A2H5YDU6-F1
#
_entry.id   AF-A0A2H5YDU6-F1
#
_cell.length_a   1.000
_cell.length_b   1.000
_cell.length_c   1.000
_cell.angle_alpha   90.00
_cell.angle_beta   90.00
_cell.angle_gamma   90.00
#
_symmetry.space_group_name_H-M   'P 1'
#
loop_
_entity.id
_entity.type
_entity.pdbx_description
1 polymer ?
#
loop_
_entity_poly.entity_id
_entity_poly.type
_entity_poly.pdbx_seq_one_letter_code
_entity_poly.pdbx_strand_id
1 'polypeptide(L)' 'MPRDKVIVSESGIFTRQDVLRVRRAGAHAVLVGEALVTSPDPGRKVQELLGHA' A
#
# COMPACT_ATOMS: atom_id res chain seq x y z
N MET A 1 15.73 6.48 9.75
CA MET A 1 14.63 7.43 9.46
C MET A 1 14.35 8.26 10.71
N PRO A 2 13.87 9.51 10.59
CA PRO A 2 13.47 10.32 11.74
C PRO A 2 12.36 9.63 12.53
N ARG A 3 12.48 9.57 13.85
CA ARG A 3 11.58 8.77 14.70
C ARG A 3 10.18 9.38 14.85
N ASP A 4 10.05 10.68 14.63
CA ASP A 4 8.81 11.44 14.88
C ASP A 4 8.06 11.79 13.60
N LYS A 5 8.27 11.01 12.53
CA LYS A 5 7.67 11.24 11.22
C LYS A 5 6.92 10.00 10.74
N VAL A 6 5.73 10.24 10.22
CA VAL A 6 5.00 9.24 9.41
C VAL A 6 5.72 9.12 8.07
N ILE A 7 5.93 7.89 7.62
CA ILE A 7 6.66 7.56 6.40
C ILE A 7 5.63 6.93 5.48
N VAL A 8 5.37 7.57 4.35
CA VAL A 8 4.40 7.13 3.36
C VAL A 8 5.17 6.63 2.13
N SER A 9 4.84 5.44 1.64
CA SER A 9 5.35 4.94 0.37
C SER A 9 4.27 5.09 -0.70
N GLU A 10 4.59 5.78 -1.81
CA GLU A 10 3.56 6.25 -2.75
C GLU A 10 3.53 5.48 -4.09
N SER A 11 4.66 4.94 -4.53
CA SER A 11 4.79 4.34 -5.87
C SER A 11 5.08 2.84 -5.81
N GLY A 12 4.58 2.10 -6.81
CA GLY A 12 4.88 0.67 -6.97
C GLY A 12 4.14 -0.24 -5.99
N ILE A 13 2.89 0.10 -5.65
CA ILE A 13 2.01 -0.72 -4.79
C ILE A 13 0.86 -1.27 -5.63
N PHE A 14 0.93 -2.54 -6.04
CA PHE A 14 -0.11 -3.19 -6.84
C PHE A 14 -0.72 -4.42 -6.16
N THR A 15 0.05 -5.01 -5.24
CA THR A 15 -0.29 -6.26 -4.55
C THR A 15 -0.07 -6.14 -3.05
N ARG A 16 -0.63 -7.09 -2.29
CA ARG A 16 -0.33 -7.21 -0.85
C ARG A 16 1.17 -7.39 -0.56
N GLN A 17 1.89 -8.07 -1.45
CA GLN A 17 3.32 -8.29 -1.28
C GLN A 17 4.11 -6.97 -1.37
N ASP A 18 3.69 -6.03 -2.22
CA ASP A 18 4.28 -4.69 -2.28
C ASP A 18 4.11 -3.92 -0.98
N VAL A 19 2.90 -3.96 -0.40
CA VAL A 19 2.60 -3.35 0.90
C VAL A 19 3.51 -3.94 1.99
N LEU A 20 3.65 -5.26 2.03
CA LEU A 20 4.52 -5.93 3.00
C LEU A 20 6.00 -5.60 2.80
N ARG A 21 6.45 -5.47 1.55
CA ARG A 21 7.82 -5.07 1.21
C ARG A 21 8.14 -3.69 1.78
N VAL A 22 7.31 -2.69 1.51
CA VAL A 22 7.57 -1.32 1.99
C VAL A 22 7.37 -1.19 3.49
N ARG A 23 6.43 -1.95 4.08
CA ARG A 23 6.29 -2.05 5.54
C ARG A 23 7.57 -2.57 6.20
N ARG A 24 8.18 -3.63 5.65
CA ARG A 24 9.47 -4.15 6.15
C ARG A 24 10.62 -3.15 5.98
N ALA A 25 10.52 -2.26 5.00
CA ALA A 25 11.48 -1.17 4.80
C ALA A 25 11.23 0.04 5.74
N GLY A 26 10.19 0.01 6.58
CA GLY A 26 9.91 1.05 7.57
C GLY A 26 8.80 2.04 7.18
N ALA A 27 8.05 1.77 6.10
CA ALA A 27 6.87 2.57 5.79
C ALA A 27 5.76 2.35 6.83
N HIS A 28 5.16 3.46 7.27
CA HIS A 28 4.03 3.48 8.19
C HIS A 28 2.69 3.43 7.45
N ALA A 29 2.64 4.00 6.25
CA ALA A 29 1.47 4.02 5.38
C ALA A 29 1.86 3.87 3.91
N VAL A 30 0.87 3.58 3.06
CA VAL A 30 1.01 3.56 1.60
C VAL A 30 -0.03 4.48 0.98
N LEU A 31 0.34 5.18 -0.09
CA LEU A 31 -0.58 5.87 -0.98
C LEU A 31 -0.65 5.04 -2.27
N VAL A 32 -1.86 4.74 -2.73
CA VAL A 32 -2.07 3.87 -3.90
C VAL A 32 -2.97 4.58 -4.89
N GLY A 33 -2.45 4.86 -6.08
CA GLY A 33 -3.19 5.50 -7.17
C GLY A 33 -3.60 4.49 -8.24
N GLU A 34 -2.69 4.24 -9.18
CA GLU A 34 -2.93 3.45 -10.40
C GLU A 34 -3.62 2.10 -10.13
N ALA A 35 -3.14 1.32 -9.17
CA ALA A 35 -3.72 0.02 -8.86
C ALA A 35 -5.18 0.07 -8.37
N LEU A 36 -5.62 1.18 -7.75
CA LEU A 36 -7.00 1.39 -7.33
C LEU A 36 -7.85 1.93 -8.48
N VAL A 37 -7.40 2.99 -9.17
CA VAL A 37 -8.21 3.66 -10.21
C VAL A 37 -8.39 2.83 -11.47
N THR A 38 -7.49 1.89 -11.74
CA THR A 38 -7.59 0.95 -12.87
C THR A 38 -8.27 -0.37 -12.51
N SER A 39 -8.61 -0.57 -11.22
CA SER A 39 -9.26 -1.80 -10.79
C SER A 39 -10.73 -1.84 -11.21
N PRO A 40 -11.23 -2.98 -11.71
CA PRO A 40 -12.67 -3.14 -11.97
C PRO A 40 -13.51 -3.14 -10.68
N ASP A 41 -12.89 -3.41 -9.52
CA ASP A 41 -13.53 -3.33 -8.21
C ASP A 41 -12.51 -2.77 -7.19
N PRO A 42 -12.48 -1.43 -7.01
CA PRO A 42 -11.59 -0.78 -6.07
C PRO A 42 -11.78 -1.25 -4.63
N GLY A 43 -13.01 -1.62 -4.23
CA GLY A 43 -13.32 -2.13 -2.90
C GLY A 43 -12.61 -3.45 -2.64
N ARG A 44 -12.73 -4.42 -3.56
CA ARG A 44 -11.97 -5.68 -3.50
C ARG A 44 -10.47 -5.45 -3.52
N LYS A 45 -9.97 -4.54 -4.36
CA LYS A 45 -8.53 -4.24 -4.40
C LYS A 45 -8.02 -3.67 -3.07
N VAL A 46 -8.80 -2.81 -2.40
CA VAL A 46 -8.47 -2.35 -1.05
C VAL A 46 -8.41 -3.53 -0.07
N GLN A 47 -9.39 -4.44 -0.07
CA GLN A 47 -9.36 -5.61 0.82
C GLN A 47 -8.14 -6.51 0.57
N GLU A 48 -7.77 -6.74 -0.70
CA GLU A 48 -6.55 -7.46 -1.08
C GLU A 48 -5.30 -6.78 -0.50
N LEU A 49 -5.15 -5.47 -0.71
CA LEU A 49 -3.99 -4.70 -0.24
C LEU A 49 -3.91 -4.64 1.30
N LEU A 50 -5.05 -4.63 1.99
CA LEU A 50 -5.15 -4.70 3.45
C LEU A 50 -4.91 -6.12 4.00
N GLY A 51 -5.08 -7.15 3.16
CA GLY A 51 -4.96 -8.56 3.54
C GLY A 51 -6.20 -9.11 4.23
N HIS A 52 -7.38 -8.57 3.93
CA HIS A 52 -8.68 -8.95 4.50
C HIS A 52 -9.45 -9.91 3.57
N ALA A 53 -8.77 -10.89 2.99
CA ALA A 53 -9.41 -11.89 2.13
C ALA A 53 -10.44 -12.74 2.91
#